data_AF-A0A5E4KLT7-F1
#
_entry.id   AF-A0A5E4KLT7-F1
#
_cell.length_a   1.000
_cell.length_b   1.000
_cell.length_c   1.000
_cell.angle_alpha   90.00
_cell.angle_beta   90.00
_cell.angle_gamma   90.00
#
_symmetry.space_group_name_H-M   'P 1'
#
loop_
_entity.id
_entity.type
_entity.pdbx_description
1 polymer ?
#
loop_
_entity_poly.entity_id
_entity_poly.type
_entity_poly.pdbx_seq_one_letter_code
_entity_poly.pdbx_strand_id
1 'polypeptide(L)'
;MKTNLDRNLYTPEWLASFEKDIAGELILSRNPGGVIREYRTRYNMSQIELGELMELRRESISRLENGSVTPTFDFVKSFIMSVALIEAIRVERAQNKEIDVHLFENIARESGFPVEKLPFVLKIAVESYDKKLIKIRKSLKVK
;
A
#
# COMPACT_ATOMS: atom_id res chain seq x y z
N MET A 1 21.02 -23.08 12.45
CA MET A 1 21.01 -21.91 13.35
C MET A 1 20.02 -20.90 12.77
N LYS A 2 18.80 -20.79 13.33
CA LYS A 2 17.84 -19.78 12.86
C LYS A 2 18.30 -18.43 13.43
N THR A 3 18.84 -17.56 12.57
CA THR A 3 19.25 -16.21 12.96
C THR A 3 18.02 -15.43 13.40
N ASN A 4 18.08 -14.96 14.65
CA ASN A 4 17.04 -14.24 15.37
C ASN A 4 17.14 -12.73 15.03
N LEU A 5 17.08 -12.39 13.73
CA LEU A 5 17.43 -11.03 13.26
C LEU A 5 16.27 -10.18 12.76
N ASP A 6 15.08 -10.74 12.51
CA ASP A 6 13.90 -9.95 12.11
C ASP A 6 12.63 -10.56 12.72
N ARG A 7 12.47 -10.48 14.05
CA ARG A 7 11.14 -10.69 14.63
C ARG A 7 10.39 -9.39 14.53
N ASN A 8 9.63 -9.22 13.46
CA ASN A 8 8.56 -8.22 13.45
C ASN A 8 7.59 -8.60 14.58
N LEU A 9 7.48 -7.74 15.58
CA LEU A 9 6.63 -7.94 16.74
C LEU A 9 5.17 -7.64 16.38
N TYR A 10 4.95 -6.67 15.50
CA TYR A 10 3.62 -6.19 15.11
C TYR A 10 3.23 -6.58 13.68
N THR A 11 4.20 -6.72 12.76
CA THR A 11 3.91 -7.11 11.37
C THR A 11 3.53 -8.59 11.29
N PRO A 12 2.27 -8.94 10.94
CA PRO A 12 1.84 -10.34 10.87
C PRO A 12 2.44 -11.05 9.65
N GLU A 13 2.55 -12.39 9.71
CA GLU A 13 3.18 -13.20 8.65
C GLU A 13 2.52 -13.01 7.28
N TRP A 14 1.19 -12.85 7.23
CA TRP A 14 0.47 -12.63 5.98
C TRP A 14 0.87 -11.29 5.33
N LEU A 15 1.15 -10.26 6.12
CA LEU A 15 1.55 -8.94 5.62
C LEU A 15 2.98 -9.00 5.10
N ALA A 16 3.87 -9.70 5.80
CA ALA A 16 5.22 -9.97 5.32
C ALA A 16 5.24 -10.83 4.03
N SER A 17 4.29 -11.74 3.87
CA SER A 17 4.09 -12.48 2.60
C SER A 17 3.63 -11.53 1.50
N PHE A 18 2.64 -10.69 1.79
CA PHE A 18 2.12 -9.71 0.83
C PHE A 18 3.21 -8.74 0.34
N GLU A 19 4.09 -8.27 1.23
CA GLU A 19 5.25 -7.45 0.86
C GLU A 19 6.20 -8.16 -0.10
N LYS A 20 6.49 -9.44 0.15
CA LYS A 20 7.34 -10.27 -0.72
C LYS A 20 6.70 -10.50 -2.08
N ASP A 21 5.39 -10.69 -2.13
CA ASP A 21 4.65 -10.86 -3.38
C ASP A 21 4.75 -9.59 -4.24
N ILE A 22 4.50 -8.40 -3.66
CA ILE A 22 4.67 -7.12 -4.38
C ILE A 22 6.11 -6.95 -4.85
N ALA A 23 7.09 -7.24 -3.98
CA ALA A 23 8.50 -7.12 -4.32
C ALA A 23 8.87 -8.02 -5.49
N GLY A 24 8.42 -9.28 -5.48
CA GLY A 24 8.61 -10.23 -6.57
C GLY A 24 7.98 -9.74 -7.87
N GLU A 25 6.73 -9.28 -7.82
CA GLU A 25 6.03 -8.72 -8.98
C GLU A 25 6.77 -7.50 -9.56
N LEU A 26 7.23 -6.57 -8.72
CA LEU A 26 7.94 -5.37 -9.18
C LEU A 26 9.32 -5.68 -9.76
N ILE A 27 10.12 -6.49 -9.06
CA ILE A 27 11.53 -6.74 -9.41
C ILE A 27 11.64 -7.66 -10.63
N LEU A 28 10.76 -8.66 -10.74
CA LEU A 28 10.82 -9.65 -11.83
C LEU A 28 10.03 -9.23 -13.08
N SER A 29 9.20 -8.19 -12.97
CA SER A 29 8.39 -7.73 -14.10
C SER A 29 9.23 -7.03 -15.18
N ARG A 30 8.91 -7.32 -16.44
CA ARG A 30 9.42 -6.56 -17.60
C ARG A 30 8.75 -5.17 -17.73
N ASN A 31 7.69 -4.93 -16.97
CA ASN A 31 6.94 -3.67 -16.92
C ASN A 31 6.60 -3.31 -15.45
N PRO A 32 7.59 -2.87 -14.65
CA PRO A 32 7.36 -2.49 -13.26
C PRO A 32 6.41 -1.30 -13.12
N GLY A 33 6.40 -0.38 -14.10
CA GLY A 33 5.45 0.73 -14.16
C GLY A 33 3.98 0.26 -14.21
N GLY A 34 3.71 -0.81 -14.96
CA GLY A 34 2.40 -1.46 -15.00
C GLY A 34 1.98 -2.02 -13.64
N VAL A 35 2.90 -2.67 -12.92
CA VAL A 35 2.65 -3.22 -11.57
C VAL A 35 2.35 -2.10 -10.57
N ILE A 36 3.13 -1.01 -10.59
CA ILE A 36 2.87 0.19 -9.76
C ILE A 36 1.45 0.73 -9.99
N ARG A 37 1.07 0.87 -11.27
CA ARG A 37 -0.27 1.33 -11.65
C ARG A 37 -1.36 0.39 -11.16
N GLU A 38 -1.13 -0.92 -11.27
CA GLU A 38 -2.11 -1.92 -10.83
C GLU A 38 -2.39 -1.79 -9.34
N TYR A 39 -1.35 -1.79 -8.50
CA TYR A 39 -1.53 -1.62 -7.06
C TYR A 39 -2.15 -0.27 -6.72
N ARG A 40 -1.68 0.84 -7.33
CA ARG A 40 -2.29 2.16 -7.10
C ARG A 40 -3.80 2.15 -7.39
N THR A 41 -4.20 1.59 -8.53
CA THR A 41 -5.62 1.55 -8.94
C THR A 41 -6.45 0.54 -8.13
N ARG A 42 -5.86 -0.57 -7.68
CA ARG A 42 -6.46 -1.54 -6.75
C ARG A 42 -6.92 -0.87 -5.44
N TYR A 43 -6.17 0.14 -4.99
CA TYR A 43 -6.51 0.97 -3.84
C TYR A 43 -7.31 2.23 -4.17
N ASN A 44 -7.71 2.41 -5.43
CA ASN A 44 -8.46 3.59 -5.88
C ASN A 44 -7.71 4.91 -5.59
N MET A 45 -6.38 4.86 -5.60
CA MET A 45 -5.50 6.02 -5.40
C MET A 45 -5.26 6.70 -6.77
N SER A 46 -5.31 8.02 -6.80
CA SER A 46 -4.96 8.83 -7.96
C SER A 46 -3.43 8.97 -8.09
N GLN A 47 -2.94 9.37 -9.27
CA GLN A 47 -1.51 9.66 -9.44
C GLN A 47 -1.05 10.85 -8.59
N ILE A 48 -1.97 11.75 -8.21
CA ILE A 48 -1.69 12.87 -7.30
C ILE A 48 -1.46 12.33 -5.89
N GLU A 49 -2.37 11.49 -5.37
CA GLU A 49 -2.23 10.90 -4.04
C GLU A 49 -1.00 10.00 -3.92
N LEU A 50 -0.68 9.22 -4.96
CA LEU A 50 0.59 8.47 -4.97
C LEU A 50 1.80 9.40 -4.99
N GLY A 51 1.71 10.51 -5.72
CA GLY A 51 2.73 11.55 -5.75
C GLY A 51 2.95 12.15 -4.36
N GLU A 52 1.89 12.54 -3.66
CA GLU A 52 1.95 13.06 -2.29
C GLU A 52 2.60 12.04 -1.34
N LEU A 53 2.21 10.76 -1.41
CA LEU A 53 2.76 9.71 -0.57
C LEU A 53 4.27 9.50 -0.81
N MET A 54 4.68 9.54 -2.08
CA MET A 54 6.05 9.30 -2.52
C MET A 54 6.91 10.56 -2.61
N GLU A 55 6.38 11.74 -2.26
CA GLU A 55 7.03 13.05 -2.42
C GLU A 55 7.47 13.34 -3.86
N LEU A 56 6.64 12.94 -4.81
CA LEU A 56 6.85 13.13 -6.24
C LEU A 56 5.71 13.94 -6.86
N ARG A 57 6.04 14.68 -7.92
CA ARG A 57 5.02 15.31 -8.76
C ARG A 57 4.19 14.24 -9.47
N ARG A 58 2.92 14.54 -9.73
CA ARG A 58 2.01 13.64 -10.46
C ARG A 58 2.56 13.23 -11.83
N GLU A 59 3.29 14.12 -12.51
CA GLU A 59 3.95 13.83 -13.80
C GLU A 59 5.04 12.77 -13.65
N SER A 60 5.80 12.79 -12.54
CA SER A 60 6.80 11.78 -12.23
C SER A 60 6.14 10.41 -12.03
N ILE A 61 5.03 10.35 -11.31
CA ILE A 61 4.23 9.12 -11.18
C ILE A 61 3.75 8.62 -12.54
N SER A 62 3.24 9.51 -13.39
CA SER A 62 2.81 9.15 -14.75
C SER A 62 3.94 8.55 -15.58
N ARG A 63 5.15 9.15 -15.53
CA ARG A 63 6.35 8.66 -16.22
C ARG A 63 6.85 7.32 -15.70
N LEU A 64 6.74 7.08 -14.40
CA LEU A 64 7.05 5.76 -13.81
C LEU A 64 6.07 4.71 -14.33
N GLU A 65 4.78 4.99 -14.27
CA GLU A 65 3.74 4.04 -14.63
C GLU A 65 3.67 3.71 -16.13
N ASN A 66 4.10 4.63 -16.98
CA ASN A 66 4.16 4.41 -18.43
C ASN A 66 5.52 3.85 -18.90
N GLY A 67 6.46 3.60 -17.98
CA GLY A 67 7.77 3.05 -18.29
C GLY A 67 8.76 4.05 -18.91
N SER A 68 8.42 5.34 -18.97
CA SER A 68 9.34 6.38 -19.46
C SER A 68 10.44 6.71 -18.45
N VAL A 69 10.27 6.30 -17.19
CA VAL A 69 11.29 6.36 -16.13
C VAL A 69 11.26 5.04 -15.37
N THR A 70 12.44 4.46 -15.13
CA THR A 70 12.58 3.27 -14.28
C THR A 70 12.49 3.69 -12.80
N PRO A 71 11.67 3.02 -11.98
CA PRO A 71 11.62 3.31 -10.54
C PRO A 71 12.96 3.03 -9.87
N THR A 72 13.38 3.91 -8.99
CA THR A 72 14.58 3.69 -8.16
C THR A 72 14.31 2.63 -7.10
N PHE A 73 15.36 2.03 -6.55
CA PHE A 73 15.22 1.09 -5.44
C PHE A 73 14.49 1.72 -4.24
N ASP A 74 14.82 2.96 -3.88
CA ASP A 74 14.18 3.67 -2.76
C ASP A 74 12.69 3.93 -3.01
N PHE A 75 12.32 4.25 -4.26
CA PHE A 75 10.92 4.36 -4.65
C PHE A 75 10.21 3.01 -4.48
N VAL A 76 10.79 1.93 -5.01
CA VAL A 76 10.20 0.58 -4.92
C VAL A 76 9.99 0.18 -3.47
N LYS A 77 11.01 0.35 -2.62
CA LYS A 77 10.92 0.05 -1.19
C LYS A 77 9.81 0.85 -0.52
N SER A 78 9.79 2.17 -0.71
CA SER A 78 8.78 3.07 -0.11
C SER A 78 7.37 2.74 -0.60
N PHE A 79 7.24 2.38 -1.88
CA PHE A 79 5.98 1.98 -2.49
C PHE A 79 5.44 0.68 -1.87
N ILE A 80 6.28 -0.35 -1.72
CA ILE A 80 5.89 -1.63 -1.11
C ILE A 80 5.39 -1.40 0.32
N MET A 81 6.16 -0.68 1.16
CA MET A 81 5.78 -0.41 2.55
C MET A 81 4.48 0.38 2.64
N SER A 82 4.29 1.38 1.76
CA SER A 82 3.06 2.16 1.70
C SER A 82 1.86 1.30 1.36
N VAL A 83 1.98 0.47 0.33
CA VAL A 83 0.90 -0.41 -0.14
C VAL A 83 0.58 -1.49 0.88
N ALA A 84 1.59 -2.08 1.52
CA ALA A 84 1.42 -3.04 2.60
C ALA A 84 0.64 -2.42 3.77
N LEU A 85 1.01 -1.21 4.21
CA LEU A 85 0.32 -0.51 5.28
C LEU A 85 -1.14 -0.18 4.92
N ILE A 86 -1.41 0.24 3.68
CA ILE A 86 -2.77 0.43 3.17
C ILE A 86 -3.58 -0.87 3.25
N GLU A 87 -3.01 -2.00 2.83
CA GLU A 87 -3.70 -3.30 2.88
C GLU A 87 -3.98 -3.73 4.31
N ALA A 88 -3.01 -3.58 5.21
CA ALA A 88 -3.16 -3.87 6.64
C ALA A 88 -4.35 -3.11 7.25
N ILE A 89 -4.44 -1.81 6.98
CA ILE A 89 -5.55 -0.97 7.46
C ILE A 89 -6.88 -1.39 6.85
N ARG A 90 -6.91 -1.78 5.57
CA ARG A 90 -8.15 -2.24 4.92
C ARG A 90 -8.65 -3.56 5.50
N VAL A 91 -7.75 -4.50 5.77
CA VAL A 91 -8.08 -5.78 6.41
C VAL A 91 -8.65 -5.54 7.80
N GLU A 92 -7.99 -4.68 8.59
CA GLU A 92 -8.47 -4.29 9.92
C GLU A 92 -9.84 -3.61 9.86
N ARG A 93 -10.02 -2.63 8.95
CA ARG A 93 -11.30 -1.95 8.72
C ARG A 93 -12.41 -2.90 8.27
N ALA A 94 -12.07 -4.00 7.60
CA ALA A 94 -13.03 -5.00 7.19
C ALA A 94 -13.47 -5.90 8.36
N GLN A 95 -12.57 -6.15 9.31
CA GLN A 95 -12.81 -7.02 10.46
C GLN A 95 -13.41 -6.27 11.66
N ASN A 96 -13.01 -5.02 11.85
CA ASN A 96 -13.31 -4.23 13.03
C ASN A 96 -14.08 -2.94 12.70
N LYS A 97 -14.97 -2.54 13.61
CA LYS A 97 -15.76 -1.30 13.48
C LYS A 97 -14.89 -0.05 13.66
N GLU A 98 -13.87 -0.15 14.50
CA GLU A 98 -12.90 0.90 14.80
C GLU A 98 -11.50 0.39 14.42
N ILE A 99 -10.63 1.31 14.02
CA ILE A 99 -9.27 0.99 13.58
C ILE A 99 -8.33 1.25 14.75
N ASP A 100 -7.57 0.24 15.17
CA ASP A 100 -6.49 0.43 16.15
C ASP A 100 -5.31 1.18 15.51
N VAL A 101 -5.26 2.49 15.71
CA VAL A 101 -4.20 3.35 15.16
C VAL A 101 -2.83 2.98 15.74
N HIS A 102 -2.75 2.55 16.99
CA HIS A 102 -1.47 2.21 17.63
C HIS A 102 -0.82 0.98 17.02
N LEU A 103 -1.62 0.00 16.60
CA LEU A 103 -1.13 -1.14 15.82
C LEU A 103 -0.40 -0.64 14.55
N PHE A 104 -0.98 0.29 13.80
CA PHE A 104 -0.38 0.79 12.56
C PHE A 104 0.80 1.73 12.78
N GLU A 105 0.81 2.50 13.88
CA GLU A 105 2.00 3.26 14.28
C GLU A 105 3.18 2.32 14.53
N ASN A 106 2.95 1.19 15.19
CA ASN A 106 3.99 0.20 15.46
C ASN A 106 4.46 -0.51 14.18
N ILE A 107 3.55 -0.95 13.32
CA ILE A 107 3.89 -1.53 12.00
C ILE A 107 4.68 -0.52 11.15
N ALA A 108 4.27 0.76 11.15
CA ALA A 108 4.99 1.82 10.44
C ALA A 108 6.42 1.99 10.97
N ARG A 109 6.61 2.00 12.30
CA ARG A 109 7.94 2.09 12.91
C ARG A 109 8.82 0.88 12.57
N GLU A 110 8.27 -0.34 12.63
CA GLU A 110 8.99 -1.56 12.28
C GLU A 110 9.45 -1.56 10.82
N SER A 111 8.60 -1.11 9.90
CA SER A 111 8.89 -1.04 8.47
C SER A 111 9.77 0.15 8.06
N GLY A 112 10.08 1.06 8.99
CA GLY A 112 10.77 2.31 8.69
C GLY A 112 9.91 3.29 7.86
N PHE A 113 8.59 3.12 7.86
CA PHE A 113 7.66 4.03 7.20
C PHE A 113 7.54 5.35 7.99
N PRO A 114 7.51 6.53 7.34
CA PRO A 114 7.36 7.82 8.02
C PRO A 114 6.00 7.93 8.73
N VAL A 115 6.00 7.89 10.07
CA VAL A 115 4.77 7.89 10.89
C VAL A 115 3.93 9.15 10.66
N GLU A 116 4.56 10.27 10.32
CA GLU A 116 3.89 11.52 9.94
C GLU A 116 2.99 11.39 8.69
N LYS A 117 3.24 10.41 7.83
CA LYS A 117 2.40 10.09 6.66
C LYS A 117 1.27 9.12 6.99
N LEU A 118 1.25 8.53 8.18
CA LEU A 118 0.23 7.55 8.58
C LEU A 118 -1.21 8.09 8.48
N PRO A 119 -1.53 9.34 8.88
CA PRO A 119 -2.89 9.88 8.71
C PRO A 119 -3.36 9.89 7.25
N PHE A 120 -2.45 10.17 6.31
CA PHE A 120 -2.75 10.16 4.89
C PHE A 120 -2.99 8.74 4.37
N VAL A 121 -2.18 7.77 4.81
CA VAL A 121 -2.34 6.36 4.48
C VAL A 121 -3.66 5.79 5.04
N LEU A 122 -4.00 6.11 6.29
CA LEU A 122 -5.28 5.75 6.91
C LEU A 122 -6.47 6.27 6.09
N LYS A 123 -6.43 7.54 5.68
CA LYS A 123 -7.46 8.14 4.82
C LYS A 123 -7.63 7.35 3.52
N ILE A 124 -6.54 7.08 2.80
CA ILE A 124 -6.59 6.33 1.53
C ILE A 124 -7.19 4.94 1.74
N ALA A 125 -6.74 4.21 2.76
CA ALA A 125 -7.18 2.86 3.04
C ALA A 125 -8.69 2.80 3.36
N VAL A 126 -9.17 3.68 4.25
CA VAL A 126 -10.58 3.74 4.64
C VAL A 126 -11.46 4.12 3.46
N GLU A 127 -11.12 5.19 2.74
CA GLU A 127 -11.90 5.62 1.56
C GLU A 127 -11.95 4.53 0.49
N SER A 128 -10.83 3.83 0.26
CA SER A 128 -10.74 2.74 -0.70
C SER A 128 -11.70 1.61 -0.36
N TYR A 129 -11.74 1.21 0.91
CA TYR A 129 -12.64 0.16 1.40
C TYR A 129 -14.10 0.59 1.31
N ASP A 130 -14.43 1.79 1.79
CA ASP A 130 -15.80 2.30 1.81
C ASP A 130 -16.36 2.48 0.39
N LYS A 131 -15.55 2.97 -0.57
CA LYS A 131 -15.92 3.04 -1.99
C LYS A 131 -16.21 1.66 -2.57
N LYS A 132 -15.43 0.63 -2.21
CA LYS A 132 -15.67 -0.75 -2.64
C LYS A 132 -16.97 -1.30 -2.06
N LEU A 133 -17.24 -1.07 -0.77
CA LEU A 133 -18.49 -1.47 -0.12
C LEU A 133 -19.73 -0.82 -0.77
N ILE A 134 -19.67 0.47 -1.08
CA ILE A 134 -20.77 1.19 -1.74
C ILE A 134 -21.08 0.56 -3.11
N LYS A 135 -20.06 0.24 -3.91
CA LYS A 135 -20.24 -0.40 -5.23
C LYS A 135 -20.92 -1.78 -5.10
N ILE A 136 -20.47 -2.59 -4.15
CA ILE A 136 -21.06 -3.93 -3.89
C ILE A 136 -22.51 -3.80 -3.42
N ARG A 137 -22.80 -2.88 -2.49
CA ARG A 137 -24.19 -2.65 -2.03
C ARG A 137 -25.11 -2.21 -3.15
N LYS A 138 -24.63 -1.37 -4.08
CA LYS A 138 -25.40 -0.96 -5.26
C LYS A 138 -25.68 -2.14 -6.19
N SER A 139 -24.68 -2.99 -6.49
CA SER A 139 -24.89 -4.14 -7.38
C SER A 139 -25.84 -5.19 -6.79
N LEU A 140 -25.90 -5.32 -5.46
CA LEU A 140 -26.83 -6.22 -4.77
C LEU A 140 -28.28 -5.71 -4.76
N LYS A 141 -28.51 -4.39 -4.82
CA LYS A 141 -29.86 -3.79 -4.85
C LYS A 141 -30.52 -3.77 -6.24
N VAL A 142 -29.78 -4.13 -7.29
CA VAL A 142 -30.24 -4.13 -8.69
C VAL A 142 -30.69 -5.55 -9.12
N LYS A 143 -30.80 -6.49 -8.18
CA LYS A 143 -31.44 -7.80 -8.35
C LYS A 143 -32.78 -7.82 -7.63
#